data_AF-A0A8T3P9D9-F1
#
_entry.id   AF-A0A8T3P9D9-F1
#
_cell.length_a   1.000
_cell.length_b   1.000
_cell.length_c   1.000
_cell.angle_alpha   90.00
_cell.angle_beta   90.00
_cell.angle_gamma   90.00
#
_symmetry.space_group_name_H-M   'P 1'
#
loop_
_entity.id
_entity.type
_entity.pdbx_description
1 polymer ?
#
loop_
_entity_poly.entity_id
_entity_poly.type
_entity_poly.pdbx_seq_one_letter_code
_entity_poly.pdbx_strand_id
1 'polypeptide(L)'
;RQQCDEWKLPPLLASFGSSLLERAILDAACRRHEAGFAQAARANLFGIDAGMVHAELRGAEPRDWLPAEPLQSLFARQTVGLGDPLTLDEIAPVDRLQDGWPQALEDYVTRRGVRYYKVKVSNRLEQDVERLARIARLLETHLGRDYRVTLDGNEQYKRAADFEALIDAIRARPDLATLWENVLVIEQPFDRAIALAPGQTGALREISRSRPVIIDESDSTLDAYPQAIDLGYRGISSKNCKGAIRSLLNAGLTWHHNGGGRRTDFVMTGEDLCTVGIVPVQSDLCLAATLGLQHVERNGHHYHPGLRYLPDAERRAALAAHGDFYVEEHGIIGPHIVEGRLRIGSLHCAGFGFAVEPDMSAMEPAESWTFASLGL
;
A
#
# COMPACT_ATOMS: atom_id res chain seq x y z
N ARG A 1 -6.73 9.16 22.15
CA ARG A 1 -8.10 8.61 21.93
C ARG A 1 -9.11 9.47 22.65
N GLN A 2 -9.17 9.49 23.98
CA GLN A 2 -10.11 10.33 24.75
C GLN A 2 -10.23 11.78 24.24
N GLN A 3 -9.12 12.50 24.08
CA GLN A 3 -9.14 13.87 23.56
C GLN A 3 -9.63 13.96 22.10
N CYS A 4 -9.30 12.97 21.25
CA CYS A 4 -9.79 12.91 19.88
C CYS A 4 -11.30 12.62 19.84
N ASP A 5 -11.81 11.79 20.75
CA ASP A 5 -13.23 11.47 20.90
C ASP A 5 -14.01 12.71 21.37
N GLU A 6 -13.46 13.46 22.34
CA GLU A 6 -13.99 14.75 22.79
C GLU A 6 -14.07 15.77 21.64
N TRP A 7 -13.06 15.77 20.76
CA TRP A 7 -13.01 16.62 19.56
C TRP A 7 -13.78 16.05 18.37
N LYS A 8 -14.38 14.86 18.50
CA LYS A 8 -15.10 14.14 17.43
C LYS A 8 -14.25 13.95 16.17
N LEU A 9 -12.94 13.76 16.33
CA LEU A 9 -12.05 13.49 15.21
C LEU A 9 -12.25 12.05 14.72
N PRO A 10 -12.25 11.80 13.40
CA PRO A 10 -12.27 10.44 12.87
C PRO A 10 -11.09 9.62 13.42
N PRO A 11 -11.28 8.34 13.80
CA PRO A 11 -10.20 7.53 14.38
C PRO A 11 -8.98 7.37 13.46
N LEU A 12 -9.19 7.41 12.14
CA LEU A 12 -8.10 7.39 11.16
C LEU A 12 -7.22 8.65 11.26
N LEU A 13 -7.82 9.83 11.46
CA LEU A 13 -7.10 11.09 11.65
C LEU A 13 -6.28 11.07 12.95
N ALA A 14 -6.88 10.54 14.02
CA ALA A 14 -6.17 10.37 15.29
C ALA A 14 -4.97 9.42 15.15
N SER A 15 -5.14 8.32 14.42
CA SER A 15 -4.07 7.35 14.14
C SER A 15 -2.93 7.95 13.34
N PHE A 16 -3.25 8.83 12.37
CA PHE A 16 -2.25 9.52 11.57
C PHE A 16 -1.29 10.36 12.40
N GLY A 17 -1.81 11.19 13.31
CA GLY A 17 -0.98 12.00 14.22
C GLY A 17 -0.06 11.15 15.08
N SER A 18 -0.58 10.06 15.68
CA SER A 18 0.25 9.15 16.48
C SER A 18 1.32 8.42 15.67
N SER A 19 1.03 8.08 14.40
CA SER A 19 1.98 7.36 13.53
C SER A 19 3.24 8.17 13.23
N LEU A 20 3.16 9.52 13.24
CA LEU A 20 4.33 10.37 13.01
C LEU A 20 5.33 10.25 14.17
N LEU A 21 4.84 10.39 15.40
CA LEU A 21 5.66 10.25 16.61
C LEU A 21 6.18 8.82 16.76
N GLU A 22 5.34 7.83 16.51
CA GLU A 22 5.72 6.42 16.58
C GLU A 22 6.91 6.13 15.65
N ARG A 23 6.82 6.53 14.38
CA ARG A 23 7.90 6.28 13.41
C ARG A 23 9.21 6.98 13.79
N ALA A 24 9.14 8.20 14.34
CA ALA A 24 10.32 8.91 14.83
C ALA A 24 10.98 8.20 16.03
N ILE A 25 10.18 7.67 16.97
CA ILE A 25 10.69 6.91 18.12
C ILE A 25 11.34 5.60 17.65
N LEU A 26 10.70 4.88 16.73
CA LEU A 26 11.21 3.63 16.17
C LEU A 26 12.55 3.86 15.43
N ASP A 27 12.63 4.91 14.60
CA ASP A 27 13.86 5.29 13.92
C ASP A 27 14.98 5.64 14.91
N ALA A 28 14.70 6.48 15.92
CA ALA A 28 15.66 6.86 16.94
C ALA A 28 16.17 5.65 17.76
N ALA A 29 15.29 4.71 18.11
CA ALA A 29 15.67 3.47 18.78
C ALA A 29 16.59 2.62 17.89
N CYS A 30 16.26 2.45 16.62
CA CYS A 30 17.08 1.72 15.66
C CYS A 30 18.48 2.36 15.53
N ARG A 31 18.55 3.68 15.33
CA ARG A 31 19.81 4.43 15.23
C ARG A 31 20.66 4.32 16.49
N ARG A 32 20.04 4.44 17.67
CA ARG A 32 20.73 4.31 18.96
C ARG A 32 21.40 2.94 19.15
N HIS A 33 20.85 1.91 18.53
CA HIS A 33 21.35 0.54 18.55
C HIS A 33 22.15 0.15 17.31
N GLU A 34 22.41 1.10 16.40
CA GLU A 34 23.11 0.85 15.11
C GLU A 34 22.48 -0.30 14.31
N ALA A 35 21.16 -0.46 14.43
CA ALA A 35 20.40 -1.55 13.82
C ALA A 35 19.46 -1.01 12.73
N GLY A 36 19.22 -1.82 11.70
CA GLY A 36 18.13 -1.57 10.76
C GLY A 36 16.78 -1.97 11.36
N PHE A 37 15.70 -1.35 10.89
CA PHE A 37 14.35 -1.58 11.42
C PHE A 37 13.92 -3.05 11.46
N ALA A 38 14.20 -3.82 10.41
CA ALA A 38 13.84 -5.25 10.36
C ALA A 38 14.53 -6.06 11.48
N GLN A 39 15.83 -5.81 11.70
CA GLN A 39 16.60 -6.45 12.76
C GLN A 39 16.06 -6.04 14.14
N ALA A 40 15.78 -4.75 14.33
CA ALA A 40 15.25 -4.22 15.58
C ALA A 40 13.86 -4.79 15.91
N ALA A 41 12.97 -4.86 14.91
CA ALA A 41 11.64 -5.44 15.04
C ALA A 41 11.72 -6.93 15.39
N ARG A 42 12.52 -7.69 14.64
CA ARG A 42 12.69 -9.14 14.85
C ARG A 42 13.31 -9.48 16.21
N ALA A 43 14.29 -8.70 16.66
CA ALA A 43 14.90 -8.85 17.98
C ALA A 43 14.03 -8.29 19.12
N ASN A 44 12.85 -7.75 18.79
CA ASN A 44 11.93 -7.10 19.72
C ASN A 44 12.56 -5.97 20.55
N LEU A 45 13.45 -5.17 19.95
CA LEU A 45 14.10 -4.03 20.62
C LEU A 45 13.10 -2.97 21.08
N PHE A 46 11.91 -2.93 20.47
CA PHE A 46 10.84 -1.99 20.82
C PHE A 46 10.01 -2.44 22.02
N GLY A 47 10.24 -3.65 22.56
CA GLY A 47 9.48 -4.19 23.69
C GLY A 47 8.00 -4.43 23.37
N ILE A 48 7.70 -4.90 22.15
CA ILE A 48 6.34 -5.22 21.73
C ILE A 48 5.89 -6.47 22.50
N ASP A 49 4.92 -6.30 23.39
CA ASP A 49 4.13 -7.40 23.95
C ASP A 49 2.79 -7.45 23.21
N ALA A 50 2.74 -8.27 22.16
CA ALA A 50 1.56 -8.44 21.34
C ALA A 50 0.37 -9.02 22.12
N GLY A 51 0.66 -9.81 23.18
CA GLY A 51 -0.34 -10.41 24.06
C GLY A 51 -1.14 -9.40 24.89
N MET A 52 -0.61 -8.19 25.10
CA MET A 52 -1.33 -7.09 25.76
C MET A 52 -2.44 -6.50 24.88
N VAL A 53 -2.28 -6.56 23.55
CA VAL A 53 -3.24 -6.00 22.58
C VAL A 53 -4.16 -7.09 22.05
N HIS A 54 -3.60 -8.25 21.71
CA HIS A 54 -4.31 -9.41 21.17
C HIS A 54 -3.98 -10.64 22.01
N ALA A 55 -4.95 -11.10 22.81
CA ALA A 55 -4.73 -12.19 23.76
C ALA A 55 -4.27 -13.51 23.10
N GLU A 56 -4.64 -13.70 21.83
CA GLU A 56 -4.27 -14.82 20.96
C GLU A 56 -2.77 -14.88 20.64
N LEU A 57 -2.07 -13.74 20.75
CA LEU A 57 -0.63 -13.61 20.54
C LEU A 57 0.18 -13.71 21.83
N ARG A 58 -0.44 -14.09 22.96
CA ARG A 58 0.26 -14.22 24.24
C ARG A 58 1.41 -15.22 24.13
N GLY A 59 2.62 -14.76 24.46
CA GLY A 59 3.85 -15.55 24.42
C GLY A 59 4.47 -15.70 23.04
N ALA A 60 3.85 -15.14 21.99
CA ALA A 60 4.47 -15.02 20.68
C ALA A 60 5.30 -13.74 20.58
N GLU A 61 6.39 -13.79 19.82
CA GLU A 61 7.30 -12.68 19.59
C GLU A 61 7.35 -12.30 18.11
N PRO A 62 7.70 -11.05 17.75
CA PRO A 62 7.84 -10.63 16.35
C PRO A 62 8.64 -11.59 15.46
N ARG A 63 9.66 -12.26 16.01
CA ARG A 63 10.45 -13.26 15.29
C ARG A 63 9.66 -14.47 14.75
N ASP A 64 8.49 -14.75 15.32
CA ASP A 64 7.67 -15.92 14.98
C ASP A 64 6.91 -15.70 13.68
N TRP A 65 6.57 -14.45 13.36
CA TRP A 65 5.79 -14.09 12.16
C TRP A 65 6.55 -13.23 11.15
N LEU A 66 7.64 -12.56 11.54
CA LEU A 66 8.49 -11.83 10.61
C LEU A 66 9.46 -12.79 9.89
N PRO A 67 9.85 -12.49 8.64
CA PRO A 67 10.92 -13.21 7.96
C PRO A 67 12.25 -13.10 8.73
N ALA A 68 13.18 -14.02 8.45
CA ALA A 68 14.52 -13.99 9.04
C ALA A 68 15.33 -12.78 8.57
N GLU A 69 15.21 -12.46 7.27
CA GLU A 69 15.85 -11.33 6.61
C GLU A 69 14.79 -10.53 5.85
N PRO A 70 14.88 -9.19 5.81
CA PRO A 70 13.95 -8.38 5.05
C PRO A 70 14.17 -8.53 3.54
N LEU A 71 13.12 -8.25 2.77
CA LEU A 71 13.18 -8.32 1.31
C LEU A 71 14.18 -7.32 0.73
N GLN A 72 15.02 -7.79 -0.19
CA GLN A 72 15.98 -6.93 -0.92
C GLN A 72 15.34 -6.25 -2.15
N SER A 73 14.17 -6.74 -2.58
CA SER A 73 13.37 -6.14 -3.63
C SER A 73 11.92 -6.60 -3.51
N LEU A 74 10.99 -5.77 -4.00
CA LEU A 74 9.57 -6.06 -4.06
C LEU A 74 8.96 -5.50 -5.35
N PHE A 75 7.78 -5.96 -5.73
CA PHE A 75 7.07 -5.44 -6.90
C PHE A 75 6.30 -4.16 -6.54
N ALA A 76 6.37 -3.16 -7.42
CA ALA A 76 5.44 -2.04 -7.40
C ALA A 76 4.08 -2.53 -7.92
N ARG A 77 3.04 -2.42 -7.09
CA ARG A 77 1.66 -2.61 -7.51
C ARG A 77 1.10 -1.25 -7.90
N GLN A 78 0.96 -1.01 -9.20
CA GLN A 78 0.52 0.27 -9.74
C GLN A 78 -1.00 0.39 -9.61
N THR A 79 -1.50 1.48 -9.04
CA THR A 79 -2.95 1.75 -9.08
C THR A 79 -3.35 2.21 -10.48
N VAL A 80 -4.46 1.64 -10.95
CA VAL A 80 -5.18 2.02 -12.16
C VAL A 80 -6.52 2.59 -11.71
N GLY A 81 -6.57 3.91 -11.60
CA GLY A 81 -7.75 4.69 -11.21
C GLY A 81 -8.88 4.58 -12.23
N LEU A 82 -10.04 5.14 -11.88
CA LEU A 82 -11.25 5.07 -12.71
C LEU A 82 -11.12 5.85 -14.02
N GLY A 83 -10.35 6.94 -14.01
CA GLY A 83 -10.13 7.84 -15.15
C GLY A 83 -8.74 7.74 -15.77
N ASP A 84 -7.85 6.90 -15.22
CA ASP A 84 -6.47 6.83 -15.70
C ASP A 84 -6.44 6.36 -17.16
N PRO A 85 -5.64 7.00 -18.02
CA PRO A 85 -5.53 6.64 -19.43
C PRO A 85 -4.91 5.25 -19.57
N LEU A 86 -5.55 4.36 -20.33
CA LEU A 86 -5.00 3.04 -20.58
C LEU A 86 -3.92 3.09 -21.67
N THR A 87 -4.15 3.87 -22.72
CA THR A 87 -3.17 4.16 -23.79
C THR A 87 -2.93 5.67 -23.93
N LEU A 88 -1.83 6.05 -24.56
CA LEU A 88 -1.50 7.46 -24.80
C LEU A 88 -2.56 8.21 -25.63
N ASP A 89 -3.32 7.50 -26.46
CA ASP A 89 -4.39 8.09 -27.27
C ASP A 89 -5.62 8.52 -26.47
N GLU A 90 -5.73 8.09 -25.22
CA GLU A 90 -6.73 8.59 -24.27
C GLU A 90 -6.33 9.93 -23.63
N ILE A 91 -5.10 10.38 -23.83
CA ILE A 91 -4.59 11.67 -23.34
C ILE A 91 -4.68 12.69 -24.47
N ALA A 92 -5.40 13.79 -24.24
CA ALA A 92 -5.50 14.86 -25.23
C ALA A 92 -4.11 15.44 -25.54
N PRO A 93 -3.78 15.77 -26.80
CA PRO A 93 -2.44 16.23 -27.17
C PRO A 93 -1.91 17.43 -26.37
N VAL A 94 -2.81 18.32 -25.90
CA VAL A 94 -2.46 19.48 -25.08
C VAL A 94 -2.09 19.11 -23.64
N ASP A 95 -2.60 17.98 -23.14
CA ASP A 95 -2.37 17.50 -21.77
C ASP A 95 -1.18 16.51 -21.70
N ARG A 96 -0.66 16.06 -22.85
CA ARG A 96 0.49 15.15 -22.91
C ARG A 96 1.77 15.88 -22.48
N LEU A 97 2.44 15.35 -21.46
CA LEU A 97 3.72 15.83 -20.98
C LEU A 97 4.86 15.38 -21.91
N GLN A 98 5.90 16.20 -22.03
CA GLN A 98 7.13 15.89 -22.78
C GLN A 98 8.33 15.75 -21.84
N ASP A 99 8.11 15.11 -20.69
CA ASP A 99 9.11 14.95 -19.63
C ASP A 99 9.87 13.61 -19.68
N GLY A 100 9.52 12.75 -20.64
CA GLY A 100 10.16 11.45 -20.85
C GLY A 100 9.63 10.35 -19.92
N TRP A 101 8.62 10.59 -19.08
CA TRP A 101 8.07 9.58 -18.17
C TRP A 101 6.82 8.88 -18.75
N PRO A 102 6.50 7.64 -18.31
CA PRO A 102 5.24 6.97 -18.65
C PRO A 102 4.02 7.80 -18.23
N GLN A 103 2.98 7.85 -19.08
CA GLN A 103 1.76 8.63 -18.81
C GLN A 103 0.49 7.77 -18.86
N ALA A 104 0.51 6.66 -19.58
CA ALA A 104 -0.59 5.71 -19.67
C ALA A 104 -0.21 4.33 -19.12
N LEU A 105 -1.20 3.50 -18.79
CA LEU A 105 -0.97 2.13 -18.31
C LEU A 105 -0.05 1.33 -19.24
N GLU A 106 -0.27 1.41 -20.55
CA GLU A 106 0.55 0.74 -21.56
C GLU A 106 2.04 1.12 -21.48
N ASP A 107 2.35 2.39 -21.21
CA ASP A 107 3.73 2.84 -21.04
C ASP A 107 4.37 2.20 -19.80
N TYR A 108 3.63 2.09 -18.68
CA TYR A 108 4.12 1.44 -17.47
C TYR A 108 4.38 -0.06 -17.68
N VAL A 109 3.51 -0.72 -18.44
CA VAL A 109 3.68 -2.13 -18.79
C VAL A 109 4.93 -2.32 -19.65
N THR A 110 5.06 -1.55 -20.73
CA THR A 110 6.09 -1.77 -21.75
C THR A 110 7.46 -1.19 -21.37
N ARG A 111 7.50 -0.05 -20.68
CA ARG A 111 8.75 0.66 -20.36
C ARG A 111 9.28 0.38 -18.96
N ARG A 112 8.40 0.11 -17.99
CA ARG A 112 8.79 -0.18 -16.59
C ARG A 112 8.57 -1.64 -16.21
N GLY A 113 7.91 -2.43 -17.06
CA GLY A 113 7.70 -3.86 -16.84
C GLY A 113 6.80 -4.17 -15.64
N VAL A 114 5.89 -3.25 -15.28
CA VAL A 114 4.95 -3.45 -14.17
C VAL A 114 4.11 -4.71 -14.44
N ARG A 115 3.86 -5.51 -13.39
CA ARG A 115 3.08 -6.76 -13.47
C ARG A 115 2.05 -6.91 -12.35
N TYR A 116 2.04 -6.00 -11.38
CA TYR A 116 1.07 -5.97 -10.29
C TYR A 116 0.25 -4.69 -10.41
N TYR A 117 -1.08 -4.81 -10.30
CA TYR A 117 -2.00 -3.70 -10.48
C TYR A 117 -3.04 -3.66 -9.36
N LYS A 118 -3.42 -2.47 -8.93
CA LYS A 118 -4.61 -2.23 -8.09
C LYS A 118 -5.64 -1.53 -8.96
N VAL A 119 -6.70 -2.22 -9.36
CA VAL A 119 -7.69 -1.71 -10.31
C VAL A 119 -8.93 -1.23 -9.56
N LYS A 120 -9.26 0.06 -9.70
CA LYS A 120 -10.43 0.65 -9.05
C LYS A 120 -11.73 0.26 -9.77
N VAL A 121 -12.77 0.02 -8.99
CA VAL A 121 -14.17 -0.16 -9.45
C VAL A 121 -15.08 0.83 -8.70
N SER A 122 -16.17 1.26 -9.35
CA SER A 122 -16.92 2.46 -8.96
C SER A 122 -18.39 2.22 -8.62
N ASN A 123 -18.82 0.96 -8.50
CA ASN A 123 -20.23 0.60 -8.34
C ASN A 123 -21.08 1.16 -9.49
N ARG A 124 -20.53 1.12 -10.71
CA ARG A 124 -21.21 1.42 -11.97
C ARG A 124 -21.05 0.22 -12.89
N LEU A 125 -21.89 -0.79 -12.67
CA LEU A 125 -21.72 -2.15 -13.17
C LEU A 125 -21.24 -2.24 -14.63
N GLU A 126 -21.96 -1.61 -15.56
CA GLU A 126 -21.62 -1.68 -16.99
C GLU A 126 -20.28 -0.99 -17.30
N GLN A 127 -20.00 0.14 -16.63
CA GLN A 127 -18.76 0.89 -16.81
C GLN A 127 -17.56 0.14 -16.23
N ASP A 128 -17.73 -0.45 -15.04
CA ASP A 128 -16.70 -1.22 -14.36
C ASP A 128 -16.35 -2.46 -15.18
N VAL A 129 -17.34 -3.22 -15.67
CA VAL A 129 -17.11 -4.42 -16.50
C VAL A 129 -16.42 -4.07 -17.81
N GLU A 130 -16.84 -3.00 -18.50
CA GLU A 130 -16.19 -2.59 -19.75
C GLU A 130 -14.76 -2.10 -19.52
N ARG A 131 -14.53 -1.32 -18.46
CA ARG A 131 -13.18 -0.85 -18.10
C ARG A 131 -12.27 -2.03 -17.74
N LEU A 132 -12.75 -2.98 -16.94
CA LEU A 132 -12.00 -4.20 -16.59
C LEU A 132 -11.62 -4.99 -17.83
N ALA A 133 -12.51 -5.10 -18.83
CA ALA A 133 -12.22 -5.83 -20.05
C ALA A 133 -11.18 -5.14 -20.93
N ARG A 134 -11.22 -3.80 -21.00
CA ARG A 134 -10.18 -3.02 -21.68
C ARG A 134 -8.82 -3.18 -21.00
N ILE A 135 -8.78 -3.15 -19.67
CA ILE A 135 -7.55 -3.38 -18.88
C ILE A 135 -7.06 -4.81 -19.12
N ALA A 136 -7.90 -5.83 -18.97
CA ALA A 136 -7.54 -7.24 -19.18
C ALA A 136 -6.91 -7.46 -20.56
N ARG A 137 -7.58 -6.98 -21.62
CA ARG A 137 -7.08 -7.09 -22.99
C ARG A 137 -5.72 -6.42 -23.18
N LEU A 138 -5.51 -5.22 -22.61
CA LEU A 138 -4.25 -4.50 -22.70
C LEU A 138 -3.13 -5.27 -21.99
N LEU A 139 -3.38 -5.71 -20.75
CA LEU A 139 -2.41 -6.47 -19.97
C LEU A 139 -2.07 -7.80 -20.66
N GLU A 140 -3.07 -8.51 -21.19
CA GLU A 140 -2.85 -9.78 -21.89
C GLU A 140 -2.11 -9.63 -23.21
N THR A 141 -2.31 -8.52 -23.91
CA THR A 141 -1.56 -8.21 -25.14
C THR A 141 -0.05 -8.13 -24.87
N HIS A 142 0.35 -7.55 -23.73
CA HIS A 142 1.75 -7.28 -23.42
C HIS A 142 2.41 -8.31 -22.49
N LEU A 143 1.64 -8.92 -21.60
CA LEU A 143 2.12 -9.81 -20.52
C LEU A 143 1.57 -11.23 -20.63
N GLY A 144 0.62 -11.49 -21.54
CA GLY A 144 -0.16 -12.73 -21.53
C GLY A 144 -0.87 -12.90 -20.18
N ARG A 145 -0.67 -14.05 -19.53
CA ARG A 145 -1.29 -14.36 -18.23
C ARG A 145 -0.42 -13.94 -17.03
N ASP A 146 0.77 -13.39 -17.28
CA ASP A 146 1.77 -13.07 -16.25
C ASP A 146 1.59 -11.67 -15.65
N TYR A 147 0.42 -11.46 -15.05
CA TYR A 147 0.12 -10.27 -14.25
C TYR A 147 -0.72 -10.65 -13.03
N ARG A 148 -0.80 -9.75 -12.05
CA ARG A 148 -1.64 -9.90 -10.86
C ARG A 148 -2.42 -8.62 -10.61
N VAL A 149 -3.64 -8.76 -10.14
CA VAL A 149 -4.50 -7.61 -9.85
C VAL A 149 -5.04 -7.68 -8.43
N THR A 150 -5.31 -6.53 -7.85
CA THR A 150 -6.25 -6.38 -6.74
C THR A 150 -7.41 -5.52 -7.22
N LEU A 151 -8.62 -5.80 -6.75
CA LEU A 151 -9.81 -5.02 -7.11
C LEU A 151 -10.17 -4.13 -5.94
N ASP A 152 -10.15 -2.82 -6.15
CA ASP A 152 -10.41 -1.83 -5.11
C ASP A 152 -11.76 -1.15 -5.31
N GLY A 153 -12.69 -1.40 -4.40
CA GLY A 153 -14.01 -0.78 -4.43
C GLY A 153 -14.09 0.56 -3.71
N ASN A 154 -13.04 1.00 -3.02
CA ASN A 154 -12.86 2.33 -2.44
C ASN A 154 -14.14 2.86 -1.73
N GLU A 155 -14.77 2.03 -0.89
CA GLU A 155 -15.99 2.32 -0.12
C GLU A 155 -17.26 2.61 -0.97
N GLN A 156 -17.29 2.27 -2.26
CA GLN A 156 -18.38 2.67 -3.17
C GLN A 156 -19.68 1.84 -3.02
N TYR A 157 -19.63 0.68 -2.36
CA TYR A 157 -20.76 -0.24 -2.30
C TYR A 157 -21.50 -0.12 -0.97
N LYS A 158 -22.75 0.35 -1.02
CA LYS A 158 -23.63 0.51 0.16
C LYS A 158 -24.46 -0.75 0.47
N ARG A 159 -24.40 -1.76 -0.39
CA ARG A 159 -25.08 -3.05 -0.25
C ARG A 159 -24.19 -4.14 -0.82
N ALA A 160 -24.09 -5.28 -0.14
CA ALA A 160 -23.30 -6.39 -0.68
C ALA A 160 -23.82 -6.93 -2.01
N ALA A 161 -25.14 -6.93 -2.23
CA ALA A 161 -25.76 -7.37 -3.48
C ALA A 161 -25.25 -6.61 -4.72
N ASP A 162 -24.90 -5.33 -4.58
CA ASP A 162 -24.36 -4.53 -5.68
C ASP A 162 -22.95 -4.99 -6.08
N PHE A 163 -22.15 -5.41 -5.08
CA PHE A 163 -20.81 -5.93 -5.32
C PHE A 163 -20.85 -7.39 -5.81
N GLU A 164 -21.77 -8.20 -5.31
CA GLU A 164 -22.03 -9.54 -5.83
C GLU A 164 -22.41 -9.49 -7.32
N ALA A 165 -23.25 -8.54 -7.73
CA ALA A 165 -23.61 -8.34 -9.13
C ALA A 165 -22.39 -8.04 -10.02
N LEU A 166 -21.41 -7.26 -9.53
CA LEU A 166 -20.16 -7.04 -10.24
C LEU A 166 -19.35 -8.33 -10.38
N ILE A 167 -19.20 -9.10 -9.30
CA ILE A 167 -18.46 -10.37 -9.33
C ILE A 167 -19.10 -11.36 -10.31
N ASP A 168 -20.43 -11.48 -10.26
CA ASP A 168 -21.17 -12.36 -11.16
C ASP A 168 -21.00 -11.94 -12.63
N ALA A 169 -21.04 -10.63 -12.91
CA ALA A 169 -20.80 -10.10 -14.25
C ALA A 169 -19.36 -10.36 -14.74
N ILE A 170 -18.35 -10.21 -13.86
CA ILE A 170 -16.95 -10.54 -14.18
C ILE A 170 -16.82 -12.04 -14.50
N ARG A 171 -17.42 -12.92 -13.68
CA ARG A 171 -17.33 -14.38 -13.84
C ARG A 171 -18.09 -14.90 -15.05
N ALA A 172 -19.15 -14.20 -15.48
CA ALA A 172 -19.94 -14.56 -16.65
C ALA A 172 -19.25 -14.20 -17.99
N ARG A 173 -18.20 -13.37 -17.95
CA ARG A 173 -17.47 -12.84 -19.12
C ARG A 173 -16.22 -13.69 -19.40
N PRO A 174 -16.15 -14.46 -20.50
CA PRO A 174 -14.97 -15.28 -20.82
C PRO A 174 -13.69 -14.46 -21.05
N ASP A 175 -13.82 -13.25 -21.57
CA ASP A 175 -12.72 -12.31 -21.79
C ASP A 175 -12.19 -11.66 -20.50
N LEU A 176 -12.84 -11.91 -19.36
CA LEU A 176 -12.35 -11.53 -18.02
C LEU A 176 -11.85 -12.72 -17.20
N ALA A 177 -11.85 -13.93 -17.76
CA ALA A 177 -11.50 -15.15 -17.02
C ALA A 177 -10.07 -15.08 -16.45
N THR A 178 -9.08 -14.71 -17.27
CA THR A 178 -7.69 -14.54 -16.82
C THR A 178 -7.58 -13.44 -15.76
N LEU A 179 -8.25 -12.30 -15.94
CA LEU A 179 -8.23 -11.21 -14.97
C LEU A 179 -8.75 -11.69 -13.63
N TRP A 180 -9.91 -12.36 -13.62
CA TRP A 180 -10.50 -12.92 -12.40
C TRP A 180 -9.59 -13.96 -11.75
N GLU A 181 -8.97 -14.84 -12.55
CA GLU A 181 -7.98 -15.82 -12.08
C GLU A 181 -6.79 -15.14 -11.37
N ASN A 182 -6.37 -13.99 -11.89
CA ASN A 182 -5.25 -13.18 -11.41
C ASN A 182 -5.60 -12.20 -10.26
N VAL A 183 -6.86 -12.11 -9.83
CA VAL A 183 -7.26 -11.31 -8.65
C VAL A 183 -6.64 -11.90 -7.39
N LEU A 184 -5.71 -11.22 -6.74
CA LEU A 184 -5.10 -11.66 -5.49
C LEU A 184 -6.04 -11.41 -4.31
N VAL A 185 -6.62 -10.21 -4.26
CA VAL A 185 -7.51 -9.77 -3.17
C VAL A 185 -8.54 -8.77 -3.71
N ILE A 186 -9.62 -8.63 -2.96
CA ILE A 186 -10.60 -7.56 -3.09
C ILE A 186 -10.37 -6.59 -1.93
N GLU A 187 -10.14 -5.33 -2.26
CA GLU A 187 -9.85 -4.24 -1.32
C GLU A 187 -11.12 -3.42 -1.10
N GLN A 188 -11.53 -3.32 0.17
CA GLN A 188 -12.47 -2.30 0.65
C GLN A 188 -13.73 -2.04 -0.20
N PRO A 189 -14.53 -3.08 -0.53
CA PRO A 189 -15.69 -2.86 -1.38
C PRO A 189 -16.75 -2.00 -0.68
N PHE A 190 -16.95 -2.20 0.62
CA PHE A 190 -18.12 -1.65 1.31
C PHE A 190 -17.88 -0.26 1.91
N ASP A 191 -18.93 0.56 1.86
CA ASP A 191 -19.00 1.83 2.57
C ASP A 191 -18.69 1.62 4.07
N ARG A 192 -17.90 2.51 4.65
CA ARG A 192 -17.45 2.41 6.05
C ARG A 192 -18.59 2.26 7.04
N ALA A 193 -19.77 2.84 6.76
CA ALA A 193 -20.94 2.71 7.61
C ALA A 193 -21.49 1.28 7.70
N ILE A 194 -21.17 0.42 6.73
CA ILE A 194 -21.64 -0.97 6.68
C ILE A 194 -20.52 -2.01 6.70
N ALA A 195 -19.26 -1.62 6.50
CA ALA A 195 -18.12 -2.53 6.42
C ALA A 195 -17.99 -3.46 7.64
N LEU A 196 -18.22 -2.92 8.84
CA LEU A 196 -18.19 -3.68 10.09
C LEU A 196 -19.59 -4.02 10.65
N ALA A 197 -20.64 -3.87 9.83
CA ALA A 197 -22.01 -4.18 10.25
C ALA A 197 -22.33 -5.68 10.09
N PRO A 198 -22.97 -6.34 11.08
CA PRO A 198 -23.33 -7.76 10.98
C PRO A 198 -24.25 -8.13 9.80
N GLY A 199 -24.98 -7.15 9.25
CA GLY A 199 -25.91 -7.37 8.15
C GLY A 199 -25.27 -7.81 6.84
N GLN A 200 -23.96 -7.61 6.65
CA GLN A 200 -23.23 -7.96 5.42
C GLN A 200 -22.47 -9.30 5.51
N THR A 201 -22.43 -9.93 6.69
CA THR A 201 -21.59 -11.10 6.99
C THR A 201 -21.83 -12.29 6.05
N GLY A 202 -23.08 -12.56 5.66
CA GLY A 202 -23.40 -13.67 4.76
C GLY A 202 -22.72 -13.54 3.39
N ALA A 203 -22.97 -12.40 2.73
CA ALA A 203 -22.40 -12.07 1.42
C ALA A 203 -20.87 -11.96 1.49
N LEU A 204 -20.33 -11.28 2.49
CA LEU A 204 -18.88 -11.14 2.67
C LEU A 204 -18.17 -12.49 2.80
N ARG A 205 -18.74 -13.44 3.55
CA ARG A 205 -18.20 -14.79 3.68
C ARG A 205 -18.24 -15.55 2.36
N GLU A 206 -19.31 -15.40 1.58
CA GLU A 206 -19.43 -16.05 0.27
C GLU A 206 -18.40 -15.49 -0.72
N ILE A 207 -18.30 -14.17 -0.84
CA ILE A 207 -17.30 -13.51 -1.67
C ILE A 207 -15.89 -13.94 -1.25
N SER A 208 -15.60 -13.92 0.06
CA SER A 208 -14.30 -14.26 0.61
C SER A 208 -13.86 -15.72 0.40
N ARG A 209 -14.81 -16.63 0.07
CA ARG A 209 -14.47 -18.00 -0.37
C ARG A 209 -13.85 -18.03 -1.76
N SER A 210 -14.24 -17.08 -2.62
CA SER A 210 -13.73 -17.00 -3.99
C SER A 210 -12.40 -16.25 -4.05
N ARG A 211 -12.31 -15.09 -3.39
CA ARG A 211 -11.12 -14.24 -3.30
C ARG A 211 -11.10 -13.55 -1.94
N PRO A 212 -9.94 -13.46 -1.24
CA PRO A 212 -9.86 -12.77 0.03
C PRO A 212 -10.35 -11.32 -0.08
N VAL A 213 -11.30 -10.93 0.78
CA VAL A 213 -11.70 -9.53 0.96
C VAL A 213 -10.95 -8.95 2.15
N ILE A 214 -10.34 -7.77 1.98
CA ILE A 214 -9.62 -7.06 3.03
C ILE A 214 -10.39 -5.82 3.52
N ILE A 215 -10.28 -5.52 4.82
CA ILE A 215 -11.03 -4.43 5.47
C ILE A 215 -10.53 -3.01 5.14
N ASP A 216 -9.22 -2.91 4.89
CA ASP A 216 -8.49 -1.69 4.56
C ASP A 216 -8.80 -0.42 5.38
N GLU A 217 -9.30 0.71 4.85
CA GLU A 217 -9.47 1.99 5.60
C GLU A 217 -10.46 1.86 6.77
N SER A 218 -11.34 0.86 6.74
CA SER A 218 -12.22 0.56 7.88
C SER A 218 -11.44 0.00 9.08
N ASP A 219 -10.16 -0.37 8.90
CA ASP A 219 -9.20 -0.63 9.99
C ASP A 219 -8.82 0.68 10.70
N SER A 220 -9.72 1.18 11.54
CA SER A 220 -9.58 2.48 12.22
C SER A 220 -9.24 2.37 13.70
N THR A 221 -9.39 1.19 14.31
CA THR A 221 -9.09 0.87 15.72
C THR A 221 -8.33 -0.47 15.87
N LEU A 222 -7.72 -0.72 17.02
CA LEU A 222 -6.92 -1.95 17.24
C LEU A 222 -7.76 -3.23 17.19
N ASP A 223 -9.04 -3.14 17.53
CA ASP A 223 -10.04 -4.22 17.49
C ASP A 223 -10.72 -4.39 16.12
N ALA A 224 -10.49 -3.47 15.17
CA ALA A 224 -11.15 -3.51 13.86
C ALA A 224 -10.79 -4.77 13.06
N TYR A 225 -9.52 -5.19 13.07
CA TYR A 225 -9.12 -6.40 12.33
C TYR A 225 -9.68 -7.70 12.94
N PRO A 226 -9.58 -7.94 14.26
CA PRO A 226 -10.30 -9.05 14.91
C PRO A 226 -11.80 -9.07 14.56
N GLN A 227 -12.49 -7.93 14.66
CA GLN A 227 -13.90 -7.84 14.31
C GLN A 227 -14.14 -8.17 12.82
N ALA A 228 -13.27 -7.71 11.93
CA ALA A 228 -13.35 -8.00 10.50
C ALA A 228 -13.31 -9.51 10.22
N ILE A 229 -12.41 -10.22 10.90
CA ILE A 229 -12.23 -11.67 10.76
C ILE A 229 -13.53 -12.40 11.10
N ASP A 230 -14.18 -12.03 12.21
CA ASP A 230 -15.46 -12.61 12.65
C ASP A 230 -16.59 -12.38 11.63
N LEU A 231 -16.59 -11.21 10.99
CA LEU A 231 -17.56 -10.85 9.96
C LEU A 231 -17.30 -11.54 8.61
N GLY A 232 -16.13 -12.14 8.42
CA GLY A 232 -15.80 -12.90 7.21
C GLY A 232 -14.70 -12.32 6.34
N TYR A 233 -14.11 -11.18 6.70
CA TYR A 233 -12.92 -10.67 6.00
C TYR A 233 -11.78 -11.68 6.14
N ARG A 234 -10.90 -11.68 5.13
CA ARG A 234 -9.75 -12.59 5.03
C ARG A 234 -8.44 -11.84 4.87
N GLY A 235 -8.38 -10.59 5.31
CA GLY A 235 -7.12 -9.87 5.34
C GLY A 235 -7.25 -8.40 5.67
N ILE A 236 -6.10 -7.74 5.59
CA ILE A 236 -5.91 -6.35 5.96
C ILE A 236 -4.79 -5.71 5.15
N SER A 237 -4.66 -4.38 5.23
CA SER A 237 -3.60 -3.62 4.59
C SER A 237 -2.69 -2.95 5.62
N SER A 238 -1.37 -3.04 5.39
CA SER A 238 -0.36 -2.27 6.10
C SER A 238 -0.25 -0.86 5.52
N LYS A 239 -0.31 0.15 6.39
CA LYS A 239 -0.10 1.55 6.01
C LYS A 239 0.75 2.24 7.07
N ASN A 240 1.90 2.81 6.68
CA ASN A 240 2.77 3.52 7.64
C ASN A 240 2.04 4.64 8.39
N CYS A 241 1.10 5.30 7.71
CA CYS A 241 0.27 6.36 8.26
C CYS A 241 -0.74 5.89 9.32
N LYS A 242 -0.97 4.58 9.46
CA LYS A 242 -1.81 3.97 10.52
C LYS A 242 -1.00 3.48 11.73
N GLY A 243 0.34 3.48 11.63
CA GLY A 243 1.27 3.00 12.63
C GLY A 243 1.99 1.71 12.22
N ALA A 244 3.32 1.71 12.29
CA ALA A 244 4.16 0.57 12.03
C ALA A 244 4.00 -0.53 13.10
N ILE A 245 3.84 -0.17 14.39
CA ILE A 245 3.56 -1.15 15.45
C ILE A 245 2.25 -1.88 15.17
N ARG A 246 1.22 -1.16 14.74
CA ARG A 246 -0.06 -1.75 14.35
C ARG A 246 0.10 -2.73 13.19
N SER A 247 0.90 -2.39 12.18
CA SER A 247 1.20 -3.32 11.09
C SER A 247 1.91 -4.59 11.58
N LEU A 248 2.87 -4.47 12.51
CA LEU A 248 3.53 -5.63 13.12
C LEU A 248 2.55 -6.53 13.89
N LEU A 249 1.62 -5.94 14.64
CA LEU A 249 0.58 -6.67 15.38
C LEU A 249 -0.42 -7.36 14.44
N ASN A 250 -0.87 -6.67 13.39
CA ASN A 250 -1.76 -7.24 12.38
C ASN A 250 -1.09 -8.38 11.58
N ALA A 251 0.21 -8.30 11.34
CA ALA A 251 0.98 -9.41 10.78
C ALA A 251 1.02 -10.62 11.73
N GLY A 252 1.21 -10.38 13.03
CA GLY A 252 1.12 -11.43 14.06
C GLY A 252 -0.24 -12.11 14.11
N LEU A 253 -1.33 -11.34 14.08
CA LEU A 253 -2.70 -11.87 13.99
C LEU A 253 -2.90 -12.69 12.71
N THR A 254 -2.44 -12.18 11.57
CA THR A 254 -2.52 -12.88 10.27
C THR A 254 -1.80 -14.24 10.35
N TRP A 255 -0.58 -14.26 10.91
CA TRP A 255 0.19 -15.48 11.16
C TRP A 255 -0.53 -16.46 12.09
N HIS A 256 -1.12 -15.96 13.18
CA HIS A 256 -1.88 -16.77 14.14
C HIS A 256 -3.09 -17.44 13.48
N HIS A 257 -3.93 -16.66 12.78
CA HIS A 257 -5.10 -17.19 12.08
C HIS A 257 -4.73 -18.16 10.95
N ASN A 258 -3.55 -17.98 10.36
CA ASN A 258 -2.93 -18.94 9.44
C ASN A 258 -2.33 -20.17 10.14
N GLY A 259 -2.62 -20.39 11.41
CA GLY A 259 -2.15 -21.53 12.18
C GLY A 259 -0.63 -21.50 12.37
N GLY A 260 -0.07 -20.35 12.70
CA GLY A 260 1.37 -20.17 12.84
C GLY A 260 2.11 -20.31 11.50
N GLY A 261 1.55 -19.75 10.43
CA GLY A 261 2.13 -19.80 9.08
C GLY A 261 1.97 -21.12 8.32
N ARG A 262 1.19 -22.08 8.83
CA ARG A 262 0.93 -23.37 8.15
C ARG A 262 -0.08 -23.28 7.01
N ARG A 263 -0.83 -22.17 6.93
CA ARG A 263 -1.87 -21.88 5.93
C ARG A 263 -1.70 -20.47 5.38
N THR A 264 -2.50 -20.13 4.38
CA THR A 264 -2.53 -18.80 3.74
C THR A 264 -3.98 -18.32 3.58
N ASP A 265 -4.83 -18.63 4.56
CA ASP A 265 -6.26 -18.31 4.54
C ASP A 265 -6.51 -16.81 4.78
N PHE A 266 -5.56 -16.14 5.44
CA PHE A 266 -5.57 -14.70 5.71
C PHE A 266 -4.36 -14.04 5.07
N VAL A 267 -4.58 -12.86 4.50
CA VAL A 267 -3.57 -12.09 3.76
C VAL A 267 -3.33 -10.72 4.37
N MET A 268 -2.13 -10.20 4.18
CA MET A 268 -1.78 -8.81 4.45
C MET A 268 -1.24 -8.19 3.16
N THR A 269 -1.78 -7.05 2.76
CA THR A 269 -1.24 -6.21 1.68
C THR A 269 -0.49 -5.01 2.27
N GLY A 270 0.09 -4.16 1.42
CA GLY A 270 0.65 -2.89 1.86
C GLY A 270 0.39 -1.77 0.86
N GLU A 271 0.27 -0.55 1.37
CA GLU A 271 -0.09 0.63 0.59
C GLU A 271 0.62 1.90 1.09
N ASP A 272 1.03 2.77 0.16
CA ASP A 272 1.69 4.05 0.51
C ASP A 272 0.75 5.24 0.67
N LEU A 273 -0.47 5.20 0.12
CA LEU A 273 -1.29 6.41 -0.04
C LEU A 273 -0.56 7.52 -0.82
N CYS A 274 0.13 7.16 -1.91
CA CYS A 274 0.81 8.12 -2.78
C CYS A 274 1.95 8.90 -2.08
N THR A 275 2.68 8.27 -1.15
CA THR A 275 3.86 8.90 -0.54
C THR A 275 4.90 9.33 -1.58
N VAL A 276 5.59 10.43 -1.28
CA VAL A 276 6.78 10.90 -2.01
C VAL A 276 8.02 10.80 -1.11
N GLY A 277 9.21 10.96 -1.69
CA GLY A 277 10.47 10.82 -0.95
C GLY A 277 10.70 11.91 0.12
N ILE A 278 11.87 11.96 0.73
CA ILE A 278 12.80 10.84 0.85
C ILE A 278 12.22 9.87 1.89
N VAL A 279 12.01 10.36 3.11
CA VAL A 279 11.64 9.57 4.29
C VAL A 279 10.32 8.78 4.13
N PRO A 280 9.19 9.36 3.65
CA PRO A 280 7.93 8.64 3.64
C PRO A 280 7.95 7.38 2.76
N VAL A 281 8.44 7.48 1.52
CA VAL A 281 8.57 6.33 0.61
C VAL A 281 9.55 5.28 1.13
N GLN A 282 10.71 5.72 1.64
CA GLN A 282 11.76 4.81 2.10
C GLN A 282 11.36 4.02 3.35
N SER A 283 10.81 4.72 4.36
CA SER A 283 10.31 4.07 5.58
C SER A 283 9.16 3.11 5.29
N ASP A 284 8.32 3.42 4.29
CA ASP A 284 7.21 2.56 3.91
C ASP A 284 7.66 1.28 3.19
N LEU A 285 8.62 1.40 2.26
CA LEU A 285 9.25 0.24 1.63
C LEU A 285 10.04 -0.61 2.63
N CYS A 286 10.70 0.02 3.60
CA CYS A 286 11.39 -0.67 4.69
C CYS A 286 10.41 -1.48 5.55
N LEU A 287 9.24 -0.91 5.90
CA LEU A 287 8.19 -1.65 6.61
C LEU A 287 7.65 -2.81 5.76
N ALA A 288 7.32 -2.57 4.48
CA ALA A 288 6.81 -3.61 3.59
C ALA A 288 7.80 -4.78 3.45
N ALA A 289 9.10 -4.47 3.31
CA ALA A 289 10.16 -5.47 3.25
C ALA A 289 10.33 -6.24 4.57
N THR A 290 10.20 -5.55 5.70
CA THR A 290 10.25 -6.14 7.05
C THR A 290 9.08 -7.11 7.26
N LEU A 291 7.89 -6.77 6.76
CA LEU A 291 6.70 -7.61 6.82
C LEU A 291 6.70 -8.76 5.80
N GLY A 292 7.69 -8.82 4.90
CA GLY A 292 7.77 -9.85 3.86
C GLY A 292 6.79 -9.66 2.70
N LEU A 293 6.26 -8.45 2.50
CA LEU A 293 5.29 -8.14 1.45
C LEU A 293 5.97 -8.09 0.08
N GLN A 294 5.70 -9.09 -0.77
CA GLN A 294 6.34 -9.23 -2.09
C GLN A 294 5.94 -8.16 -3.10
N HIS A 295 4.81 -7.48 -2.85
CA HIS A 295 4.35 -6.34 -3.64
C HIS A 295 3.68 -5.32 -2.71
N VAL A 296 3.68 -4.06 -3.13
CA VAL A 296 3.09 -2.96 -2.36
C VAL A 296 2.47 -1.96 -3.31
N GLU A 297 1.30 -1.40 -2.99
CA GLU A 297 0.75 -0.29 -3.79
C GLU A 297 1.73 0.87 -3.79
N ARG A 298 2.07 1.38 -4.98
CA ARG A 298 2.94 2.54 -5.22
C ARG A 298 2.34 3.43 -6.29
N ASN A 299 2.06 4.69 -5.94
CA ASN A 299 1.52 5.67 -6.91
C ASN A 299 2.25 7.00 -6.95
N GLY A 300 2.99 7.38 -5.89
CA GLY A 300 3.60 8.71 -5.81
C GLY A 300 4.53 9.02 -6.98
N HIS A 301 5.23 8.02 -7.49
CA HIS A 301 6.13 8.12 -8.64
C HIS A 301 5.42 8.35 -9.99
N HIS A 302 4.10 8.17 -10.06
CA HIS A 302 3.30 8.47 -11.24
C HIS A 302 2.83 9.93 -11.26
N TYR A 303 2.47 10.47 -10.09
CA TYR A 303 1.89 11.81 -9.98
C TYR A 303 2.89 12.91 -9.59
N HIS A 304 4.08 12.54 -9.12
CA HIS A 304 5.11 13.49 -8.69
C HIS A 304 6.44 13.28 -9.43
N PRO A 305 7.12 14.37 -9.84
CA PRO A 305 8.41 14.30 -10.56
C PRO A 305 9.57 13.96 -9.61
N GLY A 306 9.59 12.72 -9.11
CA GLY A 306 10.64 12.21 -8.23
C GLY A 306 10.89 13.12 -7.02
N LEU A 307 12.15 13.42 -6.75
CA LEU A 307 12.61 14.26 -5.65
C LEU A 307 12.71 15.75 -6.02
N ARG A 308 12.14 16.19 -7.15
CA ARG A 308 12.35 17.55 -7.69
C ARG A 308 11.98 18.69 -6.74
N TYR A 309 11.03 18.45 -5.83
CA TYR A 309 10.61 19.42 -4.81
C TYR A 309 11.63 19.63 -3.68
N LEU A 310 12.70 18.83 -3.63
CA LEU A 310 13.75 18.94 -2.61
C LEU A 310 14.97 19.71 -3.13
N PRO A 311 15.77 20.33 -2.23
CA PRO A 311 17.04 20.95 -2.55
C PRO A 311 18.00 19.98 -3.25
N ASP A 312 18.85 20.48 -4.16
CA ASP A 312 19.74 19.61 -4.95
C ASP A 312 20.66 18.73 -4.10
N ALA A 313 21.17 19.28 -3.01
CA ALA A 313 22.01 18.56 -2.05
C ALA A 313 21.30 17.31 -1.50
N GLU A 314 20.03 17.41 -1.11
CA GLU A 314 19.25 16.28 -0.60
C GLU A 314 18.99 15.23 -1.68
N ARG A 315 18.65 15.66 -2.90
CA ARG A 315 18.42 14.74 -4.03
C ARG A 315 19.67 13.92 -4.34
N ARG A 316 20.83 14.59 -4.38
CA ARG A 316 22.14 13.96 -4.64
C ARG A 316 22.57 13.05 -3.48
N ALA A 317 22.35 13.47 -2.23
CA ALA A 317 22.62 12.64 -1.07
C ALA A 317 21.75 11.36 -1.06
N ALA A 318 20.46 11.49 -1.40
CA ALA A 318 19.55 10.35 -1.47
C ALA A 318 19.96 9.35 -2.55
N LEU A 319 20.33 9.84 -3.75
CA LEU A 319 20.85 9.00 -4.83
C LEU A 319 22.16 8.30 -4.43
N ALA A 320 23.06 9.01 -3.73
CA ALA A 320 24.33 8.43 -3.28
C ALA A 320 24.13 7.35 -2.21
N ALA A 321 23.22 7.56 -1.26
CA ALA A 321 22.94 6.61 -0.19
C ALA A 321 22.11 5.40 -0.66
N HIS A 322 21.23 5.59 -1.64
CA HIS A 322 20.23 4.60 -2.05
C HIS A 322 20.21 4.40 -3.57
N GLY A 323 21.39 4.26 -4.19
CA GLY A 323 21.56 4.13 -5.65
C GLY A 323 21.04 2.82 -6.26
N ASP A 324 20.63 1.85 -5.45
CA ASP A 324 19.85 0.69 -5.91
C ASP A 324 18.36 1.03 -6.10
N PHE A 325 17.83 1.95 -5.29
CA PHE A 325 16.43 2.37 -5.29
C PHE A 325 16.16 3.61 -6.15
N TYR A 326 17.09 4.58 -6.17
CA TYR A 326 16.95 5.81 -6.94
C TYR A 326 17.82 5.82 -8.20
N VAL A 327 17.32 6.48 -9.24
CA VAL A 327 18.05 6.75 -10.49
C VAL A 327 17.79 8.18 -10.94
N GLU A 328 18.76 8.78 -11.65
CA GLU A 328 18.57 10.02 -12.38
C GLU A 328 18.22 9.72 -13.84
N GLU A 329 17.00 10.06 -14.26
CA GLU A 329 16.53 9.94 -15.64
C GLU A 329 15.90 11.26 -16.07
N HIS A 330 16.26 11.76 -17.25
CA HIS A 330 15.76 13.04 -17.79
C HIS A 330 15.94 14.23 -16.82
N GLY A 331 17.01 14.22 -16.01
CA GLY A 331 17.31 15.26 -15.02
C GLY A 331 16.44 15.20 -13.76
N ILE A 332 15.68 14.13 -13.55
CA ILE A 332 14.85 13.90 -12.36
C ILE A 332 15.40 12.68 -11.61
N ILE A 333 15.71 12.87 -10.33
CA ILE A 333 16.06 11.77 -9.41
C ILE A 333 14.76 11.20 -8.84
N GLY A 334 14.48 9.91 -9.05
CA GLY A 334 13.25 9.28 -8.61
C GLY A 334 13.36 7.75 -8.49
N PRO A 335 12.32 7.07 -7.98
CA PRO A 335 12.33 5.62 -7.81
C PRO A 335 12.62 4.88 -9.11
N HIS A 336 13.51 3.91 -9.05
CA HIS A 336 13.93 3.10 -10.17
C HIS A 336 13.12 1.79 -10.20
N ILE A 337 12.16 1.72 -11.12
CA ILE A 337 11.36 0.52 -11.36
C ILE A 337 11.89 -0.18 -12.60
N VAL A 338 12.41 -1.39 -12.42
CA VAL A 338 12.92 -2.25 -13.49
C VAL A 338 12.19 -3.59 -13.41
N GLU A 339 11.58 -4.01 -14.52
CA GLU A 339 10.77 -5.24 -14.57
C GLU A 339 9.70 -5.27 -13.46
N GLY A 340 9.11 -4.11 -13.17
CA GLY A 340 8.08 -3.93 -12.15
C GLY A 340 8.59 -4.00 -10.71
N ARG A 341 9.91 -4.11 -10.49
CA ARG A 341 10.52 -4.26 -9.17
C ARG A 341 11.24 -2.99 -8.72
N LEU A 342 11.15 -2.75 -7.42
CA LEU A 342 11.99 -1.81 -6.68
C LEU A 342 13.10 -2.60 -5.99
N ARG A 343 14.36 -2.24 -6.22
CA ARG A 343 15.49 -2.75 -5.43
C ARG A 343 15.67 -1.83 -4.23
N ILE A 344 15.69 -2.41 -3.04
CA ILE A 344 15.57 -1.67 -1.77
C ILE A 344 16.52 -2.23 -0.72
N GLY A 345 17.62 -2.86 -1.16
CA GLY A 345 18.61 -3.43 -0.25
C GLY A 345 19.29 -2.36 0.60
N SER A 346 19.54 -1.18 0.03
CA SER A 346 20.10 -0.04 0.76
C SER A 346 19.17 0.52 1.85
N LEU A 347 17.86 0.23 1.79
CA LEU A 347 16.91 0.68 2.82
C LEU A 347 17.04 -0.15 4.12
N HIS A 348 17.87 -1.19 4.15
CA HIS A 348 18.18 -1.94 5.37
C HIS A 348 19.34 -1.31 6.17
N CYS A 349 19.57 0.00 5.99
CA CYS A 349 20.51 0.79 6.77
C CYS A 349 20.05 0.98 8.22
N ALA A 350 20.92 1.52 9.06
CA ALA A 350 20.56 1.89 10.43
C ALA A 350 19.38 2.89 10.44
N GLY A 351 18.44 2.70 11.36
CA GLY A 351 17.21 3.50 11.39
C GLY A 351 16.03 2.83 10.66
N PHE A 352 15.03 3.64 10.32
CA PHE A 352 13.80 3.21 9.67
C PHE A 352 13.78 3.49 8.17
N GLY A 353 14.76 2.94 7.46
CA GLY A 353 14.73 2.88 6.00
C GLY A 353 15.45 3.99 5.25
N PHE A 354 15.88 5.05 5.93
CA PHE A 354 16.47 6.24 5.31
C PHE A 354 17.80 6.62 5.97
N ALA A 355 18.77 7.00 5.15
CA ALA A 355 20.08 7.49 5.62
C ALA A 355 20.20 9.03 5.59
N VAL A 356 19.39 9.69 4.75
CA VAL A 356 19.43 11.14 4.55
C VAL A 356 18.30 11.79 5.32
N GLU A 357 18.65 12.66 6.27
CA GLU A 357 17.69 13.47 7.00
C GLU A 357 17.35 14.74 6.20
N PRO A 358 16.07 15.15 6.14
CA PRO A 358 15.68 16.38 5.46
C PRO A 358 16.28 17.62 6.15
N ASP A 359 16.70 18.61 5.36
CA ASP A 359 17.13 19.90 5.88
C ASP A 359 15.91 20.74 6.27
N MET A 360 15.54 20.68 7.54
CA MET A 360 14.40 21.43 8.07
C MET A 360 14.57 22.95 7.92
N SER A 361 15.80 23.46 7.79
CA SER A 361 16.06 24.89 7.57
C SER A 361 15.77 25.33 6.13
N ALA A 362 15.78 24.40 5.18
CA ALA A 362 15.43 24.63 3.78
C ALA A 362 13.92 24.50 3.51
N MET A 363 13.12 24.05 4.49
CA MET A 363 11.68 23.88 4.35
C MET A 363 10.91 25.18 4.65
N GLU A 364 9.77 25.35 4.00
CA GLU A 364 8.85 26.45 4.31
C GLU A 364 8.14 26.20 5.66
N PRO A 365 8.26 27.11 6.64
CA PRO A 365 7.56 26.99 7.93
C PRO A 365 6.06 26.90 7.75
N ALA A 366 5.38 26.10 8.56
CA ALA A 366 3.94 25.89 8.45
C ALA A 366 3.11 27.18 8.54
N GLU A 367 3.60 28.19 9.27
CA GLU A 367 2.96 29.51 9.41
C GLU A 367 3.02 30.33 8.12
N SER A 368 3.96 30.02 7.23
CA SER A 368 4.11 30.64 5.91
C SER A 368 3.32 29.91 4.83
N TRP A 369 2.78 28.72 5.12
CA TRP A 369 1.97 28.00 4.15
C TRP A 369 0.68 28.75 3.86
N THR A 370 0.43 28.98 2.58
CA THR A 370 -0.83 29.55 2.08
C THR A 370 -1.35 28.66 0.97
N PHE A 371 -2.65 28.74 0.65
CA PHE A 371 -3.16 27.99 -0.51
C PHE A 371 -2.43 28.42 -1.81
N ALA A 372 -1.99 29.68 -1.88
CA ALA A 372 -1.18 30.20 -2.98
C ALA A 372 0.26 29.64 -3.00
N SER A 373 0.82 29.23 -1.86
CA SER A 373 2.16 28.62 -1.81
C SER A 373 2.18 27.19 -2.37
N LEU A 374 1.01 26.57 -2.58
CA LEU A 374 0.90 25.26 -3.23
C LEU A 374 1.16 25.31 -4.75
N GLY A 375 1.24 26.51 -5.34
CA GLY A 375 1.47 26.68 -6.78
C GLY A 375 0.36 26.10 -7.67
N LEU A 376 -0.86 25.95 -7.11
CA LEU A 376 -2.06 25.43 -7.76
C LEU A 376 -2.88 26.52 -8.46
#